data_AF-A0A0F3MJ16-F1
#
_entry.id   AF-A0A0F3MJ16-F1
#
_cell.length_a   1.000
_cell.length_b   1.000
_cell.length_c   1.000
_cell.angle_alpha   90.00
_cell.angle_beta   90.00
_cell.angle_gamma   90.00
#
_symmetry.space_group_name_H-M   'P 1'
#
loop_
_entity.id
_entity.type
_entity.pdbx_description
1 polymer ?
#
loop_
_entity_poly.entity_id
_entity_poly.type
_entity_poly.pdbx_seq_one_letter_code
_entity_poly.pdbx_strand_id
1 'polypeptide(L)'
;MLNLQEYINQDDELKSILEQHPKVKEYISYILKHYNYKITYFNQLFTKIGGCYSIIEKIKLLQCSNIKASSINSIINKDSTAPRVLAELLDKLTDSRIKTLQAQNISFTSIGSILKGSGAHAPRVFEELLEKLTDSRIKKLQAQNINFKSIWFYISWI
;
A
#
# COMPACT_ATOMS: atom_id res chain seq x y z
N MET A 1 -24.07 -1.87 -0.75
CA MET A 1 -22.69 -1.86 -0.24
C MET A 1 -22.48 -3.16 0.52
N LEU A 2 -21.28 -3.72 0.51
CA LEU A 2 -20.97 -5.01 1.13
C LEU A 2 -19.71 -4.88 1.98
N ASN A 3 -19.57 -5.68 3.02
CA ASN A 3 -18.27 -5.87 3.66
C ASN A 3 -17.38 -6.84 2.85
N LEU A 4 -16.10 -6.96 3.24
CA LEU A 4 -15.13 -7.80 2.53
C LEU A 4 -15.54 -9.29 2.48
N GLN A 5 -16.09 -9.84 3.56
CA GLN A 5 -16.48 -11.26 3.60
C GLN A 5 -17.70 -11.52 2.72
N GLU A 6 -18.69 -10.64 2.74
CA GLU A 6 -19.85 -10.70 1.85
C GLU A 6 -19.44 -10.66 0.39
N TYR A 7 -18.50 -9.79 0.01
CA TYR A 7 -17.96 -9.71 -1.35
C TYR A 7 -17.23 -11.00 -1.75
N ILE A 8 -16.32 -11.50 -0.90
CA ILE A 8 -15.57 -12.74 -1.18
C ILE A 8 -16.51 -13.94 -1.35
N ASN A 9 -17.58 -14.03 -0.56
CA ASN A 9 -18.54 -15.12 -0.67
C ASN A 9 -19.39 -15.11 -1.95
N GLN A 10 -19.31 -14.06 -2.78
CA GLN A 10 -19.99 -14.01 -4.08
C GLN A 10 -19.15 -14.66 -5.20
N ASP A 11 -17.89 -14.99 -4.95
CA ASP A 11 -16.95 -15.53 -5.93
C ASP A 11 -16.18 -16.71 -5.34
N ASP A 12 -16.64 -17.93 -5.66
CA ASP A 12 -16.08 -19.18 -5.14
C ASP A 12 -14.59 -19.36 -5.48
N GLU A 13 -14.16 -18.85 -6.64
CA GLU A 13 -12.77 -18.93 -7.07
C GLU A 13 -11.89 -18.01 -6.23
N LEU A 14 -12.28 -16.74 -6.08
CA LEU A 14 -11.59 -15.77 -5.23
C LEU A 14 -11.51 -16.27 -3.78
N LYS A 15 -12.63 -16.82 -3.27
CA LYS A 15 -12.70 -17.40 -1.93
C LYS A 15 -11.70 -18.54 -1.76
N SER A 16 -11.71 -19.52 -2.67
CA SER A 16 -10.78 -20.65 -2.65
C SER A 16 -9.32 -20.19 -2.70
N ILE A 17 -8.99 -19.22 -3.56
CA ILE A 17 -7.63 -18.68 -3.67
C ILE A 17 -7.19 -17.97 -2.38
N LEU A 18 -8.06 -17.17 -1.76
CA LEU A 18 -7.74 -16.50 -0.50
C LEU A 18 -7.64 -17.47 0.68
N GLU A 19 -8.35 -18.60 0.66
CA GLU A 19 -8.19 -19.68 1.62
C GLU A 19 -6.85 -20.42 1.48
N GLN A 20 -6.36 -20.60 0.24
CA GLN A 20 -5.01 -21.11 -0.04
C GLN A 20 -3.90 -20.11 0.34
N HIS A 21 -4.24 -18.83 0.50
CA HIS A 21 -3.30 -17.76 0.86
C HIS A 21 -3.74 -17.00 2.13
N PRO A 22 -3.76 -17.65 3.30
CA PRO A 22 -4.34 -17.08 4.53
C PRO A 22 -3.66 -15.79 4.97
N LYS A 23 -2.33 -15.66 4.76
CA LYS A 23 -1.60 -14.42 5.07
C LYS A 23 -2.02 -13.25 4.19
N VAL A 24 -2.38 -13.49 2.93
CA VAL A 24 -2.90 -12.45 2.02
C VAL A 24 -4.31 -12.05 2.46
N LYS A 25 -5.15 -13.05 2.77
CA LYS A 25 -6.50 -12.82 3.30
C LYS A 25 -6.47 -11.98 4.58
N GLU A 26 -5.58 -12.31 5.52
CA GLU A 26 -5.39 -11.55 6.76
C GLU A 26 -4.94 -10.11 6.48
N TYR A 27 -4.00 -9.91 5.56
CA TYR A 27 -3.49 -8.60 5.17
C TYR A 27 -4.62 -7.67 4.68
N ILE A 28 -5.44 -8.16 3.75
CA ILE A 28 -6.56 -7.39 3.20
C ILE A 28 -7.63 -7.15 4.28
N SER A 29 -7.94 -8.20 5.06
CA SER A 29 -8.93 -8.12 6.14
C SER A 29 -8.54 -7.10 7.19
N TYR A 30 -7.26 -7.03 7.57
CA TYR A 30 -6.77 -6.06 8.53
C TYR A 30 -7.06 -4.61 8.10
N ILE A 31 -6.90 -4.32 6.80
CA ILE A 31 -7.09 -2.98 6.23
C ILE A 31 -8.60 -2.67 6.07
N LEU A 32 -9.41 -3.66 5.67
CA LEU A 32 -10.81 -3.46 5.27
C LEU A 32 -11.83 -4.02 6.27
N LYS A 33 -11.45 -4.23 7.55
CA LYS A 33 -12.28 -4.96 8.52
C LYS A 33 -13.62 -4.33 8.93
N HIS A 34 -13.79 -3.02 8.78
CA HIS A 34 -14.78 -2.27 9.58
C HIS A 34 -15.93 -1.63 8.78
N TYR A 35 -15.90 -1.72 7.45
CA TYR A 35 -16.82 -0.93 6.64
C TYR A 35 -17.45 -1.73 5.52
N ASN A 36 -18.62 -1.25 5.12
CA ASN A 36 -19.27 -1.65 3.89
C ASN A 36 -18.80 -0.72 2.78
N TYR A 37 -18.43 -1.30 1.65
CA TYR A 37 -17.87 -0.59 0.50
C TYR A 37 -18.76 -0.78 -0.73
N LYS A 38 -18.58 0.09 -1.71
CA LYS A 38 -19.19 -0.10 -3.03
C LYS A 38 -18.54 -1.32 -3.68
N ILE A 39 -19.38 -2.18 -4.26
CA ILE A 39 -18.93 -3.37 -4.99
C ILE A 39 -17.91 -2.99 -6.07
N THR A 40 -18.10 -1.86 -6.74
CA THR A 40 -17.17 -1.35 -7.75
C THR A 40 -15.74 -1.13 -7.24
N TYR A 41 -15.56 -0.74 -5.97
CA TYR A 41 -14.22 -0.59 -5.39
C TYR A 41 -13.57 -1.93 -5.06
N PHE A 42 -14.36 -2.94 -4.68
CA PHE A 42 -13.85 -4.30 -4.57
C PHE A 42 -13.49 -4.89 -5.94
N ASN A 43 -14.31 -4.66 -6.98
CA ASN A 43 -14.00 -5.12 -8.33
C ASN A 43 -12.68 -4.53 -8.83
N GLN A 44 -12.37 -3.27 -8.50
CA GLN A 44 -11.07 -2.67 -8.78
C GLN A 44 -9.95 -3.37 -8.00
N LEU A 45 -10.14 -3.59 -6.70
CA LEU A 45 -9.15 -4.25 -5.84
C LEU A 45 -8.85 -5.70 -6.26
N PHE A 46 -9.89 -6.46 -6.61
CA PHE A 46 -9.83 -7.85 -7.04
C PHE A 46 -9.92 -7.97 -8.56
N THR A 47 -9.31 -7.05 -9.30
CA THR A 47 -9.27 -7.13 -10.77
C THR A 47 -8.49 -8.38 -11.20
N LYS A 48 -9.14 -9.18 -12.06
CA LYS A 48 -8.59 -10.40 -12.65
C LYS A 48 -7.91 -10.06 -13.99
N ILE A 49 -6.62 -10.36 -14.12
CA ILE A 49 -5.85 -10.15 -15.36
C ILE A 49 -5.30 -11.51 -15.79
N GLY A 50 -5.64 -11.94 -17.00
CA GLY A 50 -5.18 -13.23 -17.53
C GLY A 50 -5.58 -14.44 -16.68
N GLY A 51 -6.71 -14.36 -15.98
CA GLY A 51 -7.18 -15.42 -15.09
C GLY A 51 -6.64 -15.34 -13.64
N CYS A 52 -5.76 -14.39 -13.33
CA CYS A 52 -5.15 -14.27 -12.01
C CYS A 52 -5.59 -13.01 -11.27
N TYR A 53 -5.80 -13.13 -9.95
CA TYR A 53 -6.01 -11.98 -9.06
C TYR A 53 -4.67 -11.31 -8.76
N SER A 54 -4.34 -10.23 -9.48
CA SER A 54 -3.03 -9.56 -9.37
C SER A 54 -2.70 -9.09 -7.95
N ILE A 55 -3.72 -8.78 -7.14
CA ILE A 55 -3.59 -8.42 -5.73
C ILE A 55 -2.87 -9.49 -4.89
N ILE A 56 -3.06 -10.77 -5.20
CA ILE A 56 -2.47 -11.87 -4.44
C ILE A 56 -0.94 -11.79 -4.51
N GLU A 57 -0.40 -11.64 -5.72
CA GLU A 57 1.05 -11.54 -5.93
C GLU A 57 1.62 -10.22 -5.44
N LYS A 58 0.91 -9.11 -5.63
CA LYS A 58 1.33 -7.79 -5.10
C LYS A 58 1.48 -7.85 -3.57
N ILE A 59 0.50 -8.42 -2.86
CA ILE A 59 0.57 -8.51 -1.39
C ILE A 59 1.68 -9.48 -0.95
N LYS A 60 1.89 -10.61 -1.64
CA LYS A 60 3.04 -11.49 -1.35
C LYS A 60 4.37 -10.74 -1.47
N LEU A 61 4.55 -9.93 -2.52
CA LEU A 61 5.74 -9.08 -2.69
C LEU A 61 5.91 -8.10 -1.52
N LEU A 62 4.83 -7.42 -1.10
CA LEU A 62 4.88 -6.51 0.05
C LEU A 62 5.27 -7.22 1.35
N GLN A 63 4.73 -8.42 1.57
CA GLN A 63 5.07 -9.24 2.74
C GLN A 63 6.55 -9.67 2.72
N CYS A 64 7.08 -10.08 1.56
CA CYS A 64 8.51 -10.37 1.40
C CYS A 64 9.40 -9.14 1.63
N SER A 65 8.93 -7.95 1.26
CA SER A 65 9.62 -6.68 1.53
C SER A 65 9.35 -6.09 2.92
N ASN A 66 8.74 -6.86 3.84
CA ASN A 66 8.42 -6.47 5.22
C ASN A 66 7.54 -5.20 5.33
N ILE A 67 6.69 -4.96 4.32
CA ILE A 67 5.70 -3.87 4.32
C ILE A 67 4.42 -4.38 4.98
N LYS A 68 4.20 -3.98 6.24
CA LYS A 68 3.10 -4.46 7.08
C LYS A 68 1.75 -3.83 6.71
N ALA A 69 0.68 -4.60 6.87
CA ALA A 69 -0.70 -4.12 6.68
C ALA A 69 -1.02 -2.89 7.56
N SER A 70 -0.46 -2.82 8.77
CA SER A 70 -0.61 -1.67 9.67
C SER A 70 -0.03 -0.38 9.09
N SER A 71 1.10 -0.45 8.39
CA SER A 71 1.68 0.71 7.72
C SER A 71 0.77 1.20 6.60
N ILE A 72 0.26 0.30 5.77
CA ILE A 72 -0.70 0.64 4.70
C ILE A 72 -2.00 1.20 5.28
N ASN A 73 -2.52 0.57 6.34
CA ASN A 73 -3.72 1.02 7.04
C ASN A 73 -3.57 2.41 7.68
N SER A 74 -2.35 2.85 8.01
CA SER A 74 -2.11 4.22 8.51
C SER A 74 -2.08 5.29 7.41
N ILE A 75 -1.86 4.86 6.16
CA ILE A 75 -1.80 5.73 4.98
C ILE A 75 -3.22 5.92 4.40
N ILE A 76 -3.97 4.82 4.31
CA ILE A 76 -5.32 4.81 3.75
C ILE A 76 -6.31 5.39 4.77
N ASN A 77 -7.21 6.25 4.31
CA ASN A 77 -8.27 6.80 5.16
C ASN A 77 -9.32 5.72 5.36
N LYS A 78 -9.90 5.67 6.56
CA LYS A 78 -10.97 4.71 6.91
C LYS A 78 -12.32 5.18 6.37
N ASP A 79 -12.36 5.51 5.08
CA ASP A 79 -13.57 5.94 4.37
C ASP A 79 -14.03 4.89 3.35
N SER A 80 -15.14 5.17 2.69
CA SER A 80 -15.78 4.25 1.73
C SER A 80 -14.96 3.98 0.46
N THR A 81 -13.83 4.66 0.25
CA THR A 81 -12.95 4.49 -0.92
C THR A 81 -11.74 3.59 -0.64
N ALA A 82 -11.55 3.12 0.60
CA ALA A 82 -10.37 2.35 1.01
C ALA A 82 -10.00 1.17 0.09
N PRO A 83 -10.94 0.35 -0.45
CA PRO A 83 -10.57 -0.76 -1.35
C PRO A 83 -9.96 -0.27 -2.66
N ARG A 84 -10.52 0.81 -3.25
CA ARG A 84 -9.95 1.43 -4.45
C ARG A 84 -8.56 2.00 -4.18
N VAL A 85 -8.43 2.74 -3.10
CA VAL A 85 -7.14 3.37 -2.72
C VAL A 85 -6.09 2.29 -2.45
N LEU A 86 -6.47 1.18 -1.82
CA LEU A 86 -5.60 0.03 -1.63
C LEU A 86 -5.15 -0.55 -2.98
N ALA A 87 -6.06 -0.71 -3.94
CA ALA A 87 -5.73 -1.22 -5.28
C ALA A 87 -4.68 -0.34 -5.96
N GLU A 88 -4.90 0.96 -5.98
CA GLU A 88 -4.01 1.95 -6.59
C GLU A 88 -2.66 2.03 -5.86
N LEU A 89 -2.64 1.97 -4.53
CA LEU A 89 -1.40 1.94 -3.75
C LEU A 89 -0.59 0.66 -4.01
N LEU A 90 -1.25 -0.50 -4.11
CA LEU A 90 -0.55 -1.77 -4.36
C LEU A 90 0.23 -1.72 -5.69
N ASP A 91 -0.35 -1.13 -6.74
CA ASP A 91 0.37 -0.91 -8.01
C ASP A 91 1.65 -0.11 -7.79
N LYS A 92 1.54 1.01 -7.07
CA LYS A 92 2.69 1.88 -6.79
C LYS A 92 3.73 1.24 -5.87
N LEU A 93 3.31 0.46 -4.89
CA LEU A 93 4.22 -0.20 -3.95
C LEU A 93 5.03 -1.33 -4.59
N THR A 94 4.59 -1.83 -5.75
CA THR A 94 5.35 -2.80 -6.55
C THR A 94 6.29 -2.17 -7.58
N ASP A 95 6.37 -0.83 -7.62
CA ASP A 95 7.30 -0.10 -8.48
C ASP A 95 8.77 -0.40 -8.14
N SER A 96 9.61 -0.54 -9.15
CA SER A 96 11.03 -0.87 -8.99
C SER A 96 11.81 0.22 -8.24
N ARG A 97 11.37 1.49 -8.30
CA ARG A 97 11.95 2.61 -7.56
C ARG A 97 11.93 2.38 -6.05
N ILE A 98 10.96 1.62 -5.53
CA ILE A 98 10.91 1.27 -4.10
C ILE A 98 12.13 0.45 -3.69
N LYS A 99 12.57 -0.49 -4.53
CA LYS A 99 13.78 -1.28 -4.27
C LYS A 99 15.03 -0.40 -4.30
N THR A 100 15.09 0.59 -5.21
CA THR A 100 16.18 1.56 -5.27
C THR A 100 16.27 2.39 -3.98
N LEU A 101 15.13 2.90 -3.49
CA LEU A 101 15.07 3.64 -2.23
C LEU A 101 15.54 2.79 -1.04
N GLN A 102 15.10 1.53 -0.98
CA GLN A 102 15.54 0.58 0.05
C GLN A 102 17.05 0.33 0.02
N ALA A 103 17.64 0.17 -1.17
CA ALA A 103 19.09 0.03 -1.36
C ALA A 103 19.87 1.28 -0.91
N GLN A 104 19.23 2.45 -0.95
CA GLN A 104 19.77 3.71 -0.44
C GLN A 104 19.45 3.96 1.05
N ASN A 105 19.07 2.92 1.78
CA ASN A 105 18.69 2.94 3.21
C ASN A 105 17.44 3.78 3.54
N ILE A 106 16.60 4.07 2.54
CA ILE A 106 15.30 4.72 2.74
C ILE A 106 14.25 3.61 2.90
N SER A 107 13.89 3.33 4.15
CA SER A 107 12.92 2.27 4.47
C SER A 107 11.48 2.68 4.11
N PHE A 108 10.62 1.68 3.89
CA PHE A 108 9.19 1.95 3.71
C PHE A 108 8.56 2.61 4.94
N THR A 109 9.06 2.36 6.16
CA THR A 109 8.58 3.05 7.36
C THR A 109 8.74 4.57 7.25
N SER A 110 9.88 5.05 6.74
CA SER A 110 10.11 6.49 6.51
C SER A 110 9.14 7.05 5.48
N ILE A 111 8.90 6.31 4.38
CA ILE A 111 7.96 6.70 3.34
C ILE A 111 6.52 6.73 3.87
N GLY A 112 6.12 5.68 4.59
CA GLY A 112 4.77 5.57 5.16
C GLY A 112 4.46 6.67 6.18
N SER A 113 5.46 7.14 6.94
CA SER A 113 5.30 8.29 7.83
C SER A 113 4.98 9.58 7.06
N ILE A 114 5.59 9.81 5.88
CA ILE A 114 5.29 10.97 5.03
C ILE A 114 3.89 10.87 4.45
N LEU A 115 3.46 9.67 4.07
CA LEU A 115 2.14 9.41 3.49
C LEU A 115 1.02 9.28 4.53
N LYS A 116 1.35 9.28 5.82
CA LYS A 116 0.37 9.04 6.87
C LYS A 116 -0.72 10.10 6.81
N GLY A 117 -1.98 9.67 6.79
CA GLY A 117 -3.12 10.59 6.70
C GLY A 117 -3.43 11.13 5.30
N SER A 118 -2.65 10.79 4.26
CA SER A 118 -2.95 11.20 2.87
C SER A 118 -4.27 10.64 2.35
N GLY A 119 -4.73 9.52 2.91
CA GLY A 119 -6.07 9.02 2.68
C GLY A 119 -6.32 8.66 1.22
N ALA A 120 -7.43 9.15 0.67
CA ALA A 120 -7.79 8.96 -0.74
C ALA A 120 -6.75 9.52 -1.73
N HIS A 121 -5.88 10.45 -1.29
CA HIS A 121 -4.82 11.04 -2.11
C HIS A 121 -3.50 10.27 -2.04
N ALA A 122 -3.40 9.24 -1.19
CA ALA A 122 -2.15 8.53 -0.95
C ALA A 122 -1.45 8.02 -2.22
N PRO A 123 -2.14 7.42 -3.22
CA PRO A 123 -1.49 7.01 -4.47
C PRO A 123 -0.82 8.17 -5.21
N ARG A 124 -1.48 9.33 -5.27
CA ARG A 124 -0.95 10.53 -5.94
C ARG A 124 0.25 11.10 -5.19
N VAL A 125 0.11 11.29 -3.88
CA VAL A 125 1.19 11.82 -3.03
C VAL A 125 2.41 10.88 -3.06
N PHE A 126 2.18 9.57 -3.13
CA PHE A 126 3.26 8.60 -3.25
C PHE A 126 4.00 8.72 -4.58
N GLU A 127 3.29 8.84 -5.70
CA GLU A 127 3.92 9.06 -7.00
C GLU A 127 4.74 10.37 -7.02
N GLU A 128 4.15 11.48 -6.55
CA GLU A 128 4.84 12.77 -6.43
C GLU A 128 6.10 12.67 -5.56
N LEU A 129 6.06 11.85 -4.49
CA LEU A 129 7.22 11.59 -3.65
C LEU A 129 8.30 10.81 -4.42
N LEU A 130 7.94 9.77 -5.17
CA LEU A 130 8.90 9.00 -5.97
C LEU A 130 9.54 9.84 -7.08
N GLU A 131 8.77 10.72 -7.73
CA GLU A 131 9.29 11.66 -8.73
C GLU A 131 10.30 12.66 -8.12
N LYS A 132 10.06 13.11 -6.87
CA LYS A 132 10.97 14.02 -6.16
C LYS A 132 12.21 13.32 -5.62
N LEU A 133 12.11 12.04 -5.25
CA LEU A 133 13.20 11.24 -4.68
C LEU A 133 14.06 10.57 -5.76
N THR A 134 14.64 11.39 -6.64
CA THR A 134 15.64 10.93 -7.62
C THR A 134 16.98 10.63 -6.96
N ASP A 135 17.80 9.78 -7.59
CA ASP A 135 19.15 9.42 -7.10
C ASP A 135 20.01 10.66 -6.81
N SER A 136 19.97 11.67 -7.67
CA SER A 136 20.73 12.90 -7.49
C SER A 136 20.24 13.71 -6.28
N ARG A 137 18.93 13.77 -6.08
CA ARG A 137 18.32 14.44 -4.92
C ARG A 137 18.67 13.73 -3.62
N ILE A 138 18.62 12.40 -3.60
CA ILE A 138 18.94 11.59 -2.42
C ILE A 138 20.40 11.75 -2.05
N LYS A 139 21.32 11.64 -3.02
CA LYS A 139 22.76 11.88 -2.79
C LYS A 139 23.03 13.27 -2.22
N LYS A 140 22.33 14.31 -2.74
CA LYS A 140 22.45 15.69 -2.23
C LYS A 140 21.99 15.81 -0.78
N LEU A 141 20.86 15.19 -0.42
CA LEU A 141 20.34 15.20 0.96
C LEU A 141 21.28 14.45 1.92
N GLN A 142 21.82 13.30 1.50
CA GLN A 142 22.80 12.53 2.27
C GLN A 142 24.09 13.32 2.50
N ALA A 143 24.59 14.04 1.50
CA ALA A 143 25.76 14.92 1.63
C ALA A 143 25.52 16.07 2.62
N GLN A 144 24.27 16.49 2.82
CA GLN A 144 23.85 17.47 3.83
C GLN A 144 23.60 16.83 5.21
N ASN A 145 23.97 15.55 5.39
CA ASN A 145 23.72 14.76 6.59
C ASN A 145 22.22 14.63 6.96
N ILE A 146 21.33 14.82 5.98
CA ILE A 146 19.88 14.60 6.16
C ILE A 146 19.62 13.11 5.94
N ASN A 147 19.43 12.40 7.04
CA ASN A 147 19.10 10.97 7.01
C ASN A 147 17.58 10.77 7.04
N PHE A 148 17.04 10.00 6.09
CA PHE A 148 15.60 9.68 6.01
C PHE A 148 15.06 8.86 7.19
N LYS A 149 15.92 8.21 7.99
CA LYS A 149 15.54 7.67 9.31
C LYS A 149 15.25 8.79 10.32
N SER A 150 15.90 9.94 10.19
CA SER A 150 15.87 11.07 11.13
C SER A 150 14.85 12.14 10.76
N ILE A 151 14.30 12.14 9.53
CA ILE A 151 13.29 13.12 9.08
C ILE A 151 12.04 13.11 9.99
N TRP A 152 11.77 12.02 10.72
CA TRP A 152 10.75 11.98 11.79
C TRP A 152 10.89 13.12 12.84
N PHE A 153 12.11 13.52 13.17
CA PHE A 153 12.35 14.59 14.14
C PHE A 153 11.98 15.98 13.63
N TYR A 154 11.94 16.20 12.32
CA TYR A 154 11.72 17.53 11.74
C TYR A 154 10.28 17.78 11.28
N ILE A 155 9.45 16.74 11.15
CA ILE A 155 8.06 16.85 10.67
C ILE A 155 7.03 16.47 11.75
N SER A 156 7.46 16.29 13.01
CA SER A 156 6.55 16.01 14.15
C SER A 156 6.07 17.26 14.89
N TRP A 157 6.39 18.46 14.40
CA TRP A 157 5.98 19.76 14.96
C TRP A 157 5.52 20.76 13.88
N ILE A 158 4.78 20.28 12.89
CA ILE A 158 3.94 21.11 11.99
C ILE A 158 2.56 20.47 11.99
#